data_AF-A0A385FYA1-F1
#
_entry.id   AF-A0A385FYA1-F1
#
_cell.length_a   1.000
_cell.length_b   1.000
_cell.length_c   1.000
_cell.angle_alpha   90.00
_cell.angle_beta   90.00
_cell.angle_gamma   90.00
#
_symmetry.space_group_name_H-M   'P 1'
#
loop_
_entity.id
_entity.type
_entity.pdbx_description
1 polymer ?
#
loop_
_entity_poly.entity_id
_entity_poly.type
_entity_poly.pdbx_seq_one_letter_code
_entity_poly.pdbx_strand_id
1 'polypeptide(L)'
;MTEEDPDEFQAMLNERDDIDLIAVDMSRFQAQKCAAIIMAGQAGHTSYTEASTTVAHYLRAIALDGVRKSSQMPSNSDDLWQLLEHLPWPRSGPPAEQPS
;
A
#
# COMPACT_ATOMS: atom_id res chain seq x y z
N MET A 1 -13.41 -11.79 24.97
CA MET A 1 -12.65 -11.38 23.78
C MET A 1 -11.45 -12.31 23.76
N THR A 2 -11.55 -13.39 23.01
CA THR A 2 -10.52 -14.44 22.97
C THR A 2 -9.32 -13.83 22.25
N GLU A 3 -8.17 -13.82 22.91
CA GLU A 3 -6.89 -13.42 22.31
C GLU A 3 -6.54 -14.53 21.30
N GLU A 4 -6.56 -14.22 20.01
CA GLU A 4 -6.16 -15.18 18.96
C GLU A 4 -4.69 -15.54 19.14
N ASP A 5 -4.36 -16.85 19.08
CA ASP A 5 -2.99 -17.33 19.12
C ASP A 5 -2.22 -16.76 17.91
N PRO A 6 -1.09 -16.03 18.13
CA PRO A 6 -0.30 -15.46 17.04
C PRO A 6 0.13 -16.49 15.99
N ASP A 7 0.39 -17.74 16.40
CA ASP A 7 0.83 -18.80 15.50
C ASP A 7 -0.33 -19.30 14.62
N GLU A 8 -1.54 -19.40 15.18
CA GLU A 8 -2.75 -19.75 14.42
C GLU A 8 -3.12 -18.64 13.42
N PHE A 9 -3.05 -17.37 13.84
CA PHE A 9 -3.29 -16.23 12.96
C PHE A 9 -2.26 -16.17 11.81
N GLN A 10 -0.98 -16.44 12.12
CA GLN A 10 0.06 -16.48 11.11
C GLN A 10 -0.12 -17.67 10.13
N ALA A 11 -0.58 -18.83 10.62
CA ALA A 11 -0.91 -19.98 9.77
C ALA A 11 -2.07 -19.64 8.82
N MET A 12 -3.12 -18.98 9.31
CA MET A 12 -4.25 -18.51 8.50
C MET A 12 -3.81 -17.53 7.39
N LEU A 13 -2.90 -16.60 7.68
CA LEU A 13 -2.37 -15.68 6.66
C LEU A 13 -1.51 -16.38 5.58
N ASN A 14 -0.92 -17.53 5.91
CA ASN A 14 -0.07 -18.29 5.01
C ASN A 14 -0.85 -19.31 4.18
N GLU A 15 -2.07 -19.67 4.60
CA GLU A 15 -2.95 -20.57 3.87
C GLU A 15 -3.57 -19.80 2.69
N ARG A 16 -3.29 -20.28 1.47
CA ARG A 16 -3.87 -19.68 0.27
C ARG A 16 -5.34 -20.06 0.16
N ASP A 17 -6.19 -19.09 -0.12
CA ASP A 17 -7.60 -19.34 -0.42
C ASP A 17 -7.94 -19.10 -1.90
N ASP A 18 -9.20 -19.33 -2.26
CA ASP A 18 -9.67 -19.16 -3.64
C ASP A 18 -9.70 -17.68 -4.07
N ILE A 19 -9.74 -16.73 -3.14
CA ILE A 19 -9.79 -15.29 -3.45
C ILE A 19 -8.41 -14.69 -3.68
N ASP A 20 -7.33 -15.33 -3.20
CA ASP A 20 -5.94 -14.91 -3.43
C ASP A 20 -5.50 -14.89 -4.91
N LEU A 21 -6.23 -15.61 -5.77
CA LEU A 21 -5.96 -15.65 -7.22
C LEU A 21 -6.78 -14.63 -8.01
N ILE A 22 -7.67 -13.89 -7.34
CA ILE A 22 -8.47 -12.86 -7.99
C ILE A 22 -7.55 -11.70 -8.39
N ALA A 23 -7.63 -11.32 -9.67
CA ALA A 23 -6.89 -10.16 -10.16
C ALA A 23 -7.40 -8.89 -9.49
N VAL A 24 -6.47 -8.09 -8.95
CA VAL A 24 -6.74 -6.73 -8.47
C VAL A 24 -6.65 -5.74 -9.63
N ASP A 25 -7.53 -4.75 -9.67
CA ASP A 25 -7.49 -3.71 -10.69
C ASP A 25 -6.42 -2.67 -10.34
N MET A 26 -5.32 -2.68 -11.12
CA MET A 26 -4.23 -1.72 -11.01
C MET A 26 -3.59 -1.52 -12.38
N SER A 27 -3.55 -0.27 -12.83
CA SER A 27 -2.82 0.10 -14.04
C SER A 27 -1.29 0.00 -13.83
N ARG A 28 -0.57 -0.20 -14.94
CA ARG A 28 0.91 -0.13 -14.94
C ARG A 28 1.44 1.18 -14.35
N PHE A 29 0.75 2.29 -14.59
CA PHE A 29 1.14 3.60 -14.06
C PHE A 29 1.06 3.65 -12.54
N GLN A 30 -0.05 3.15 -11.97
CA GLN A 30 -0.24 3.02 -10.52
C GLN A 30 0.86 2.16 -9.90
N ALA A 31 1.12 0.98 -10.46
CA ALA A 31 2.19 0.09 -9.99
C ALA A 31 3.56 0.78 -9.97
N GLN A 32 3.91 1.47 -11.05
CA GLN A 32 5.19 2.19 -11.15
C GLN A 32 5.30 3.32 -10.14
N LYS A 33 4.21 4.08 -9.94
CA LYS A 33 4.18 5.19 -8.98
C LYS A 33 4.34 4.69 -7.55
N CYS A 34 3.60 3.65 -7.17
CA CYS A 34 3.70 3.02 -5.85
C CYS A 34 5.12 2.52 -5.57
N ALA A 35 5.73 1.81 -6.53
CA ALA A 35 7.09 1.32 -6.41
C ALA A 35 8.10 2.47 -6.21
N ALA A 36 7.98 3.54 -6.99
CA ALA A 36 8.86 4.71 -6.87
C ALA A 36 8.75 5.36 -5.48
N ILE A 37 7.52 5.54 -4.96
CA ILE A 37 7.28 6.13 -3.64
C ILE A 37 7.89 5.28 -2.53
N ILE A 38 7.67 3.96 -2.56
CA ILE A 38 8.25 3.03 -1.57
C ILE A 38 9.79 3.10 -1.58
N MET A 39 10.39 3.01 -2.77
CA MET A 39 11.85 3.09 -2.91
C MET A 39 12.41 4.43 -2.41
N ALA A 40 11.71 5.54 -2.66
CA ALA A 40 12.11 6.85 -2.18
C ALA A 40 12.03 6.96 -0.65
N GLY A 41 10.96 6.44 -0.04
CA GLY A 41 10.81 6.36 1.41
C GLY A 41 11.93 5.53 2.05
N GLN A 42 12.24 4.36 1.48
CA GLN A 42 13.35 3.49 1.92
C GLN A 42 14.73 4.15 1.75
N ALA A 43 14.90 4.96 0.71
CA ALA A 43 16.12 5.72 0.48
C ALA A 43 16.26 6.94 1.42
N GLY A 44 15.26 7.24 2.26
CA GLY A 44 15.29 8.34 3.21
C GLY A 44 14.78 9.68 2.68
N HIS A 45 14.05 9.68 1.55
CA HIS A 45 13.37 10.90 1.08
C HIS A 45 12.18 11.17 2.00
N THR A 46 12.35 12.08 2.98
CA THR A 46 11.37 12.36 4.04
C THR A 46 9.97 12.70 3.53
N SER A 47 9.86 13.38 2.38
CA SER A 47 8.58 13.67 1.73
C SER A 47 7.79 12.43 1.29
N TYR A 48 8.43 11.26 1.22
CA TYR A 48 7.81 10.00 0.81
C TYR A 48 7.68 8.97 1.93
N THR A 49 8.14 9.28 3.16
CA THR A 49 7.99 8.37 4.30
C THR A 49 6.51 8.13 4.61
N GLU A 50 5.73 9.20 4.79
CA GLU A 50 4.27 9.09 5.01
C GLU A 50 3.55 8.55 3.77
N ALA A 51 3.99 8.96 2.58
CA ALA A 51 3.41 8.48 1.32
C ALA A 51 3.59 6.96 1.14
N SER A 52 4.65 6.36 1.67
CA SER A 52 4.86 4.91 1.64
C SER A 52 3.79 4.18 2.46
N THR A 53 3.37 4.75 3.59
CA THR A 53 2.23 4.24 4.38
C THR A 53 0.92 4.38 3.59
N THR A 54 0.71 5.51 2.90
CA THR A 54 -0.44 5.69 2.01
C THR A 54 -0.47 4.65 0.88
N VAL A 55 0.68 4.30 0.30
CA VAL A 55 0.79 3.21 -0.69
C VAL A 55 0.35 1.88 -0.08
N ALA A 56 0.79 1.55 1.14
CA ALA A 56 0.38 0.32 1.82
C ALA A 56 -1.15 0.28 2.05
N HIS A 57 -1.76 1.39 2.45
CA HIS A 57 -3.21 1.49 2.59
C HIS A 57 -3.93 1.34 1.24
N TYR A 58 -3.39 1.93 0.17
CA TYR A 58 -3.96 1.81 -1.18
C TYR A 58 -3.93 0.36 -1.67
N LEU A 59 -2.78 -0.33 -1.55
CA LEU A 59 -2.63 -1.74 -1.93
C LEU A 59 -3.56 -2.65 -1.13
N ARG A 60 -3.77 -2.36 0.15
CA ARG A 60 -4.72 -3.10 0.97
C ARG A 60 -6.17 -2.83 0.55
N ALA A 61 -6.50 -1.59 0.18
CA ALA A 61 -7.85 -1.23 -0.28
C ALA A 61 -8.21 -1.93 -1.60
N ILE A 62 -7.31 -1.93 -2.61
CA ILE A 62 -7.55 -2.61 -3.89
C ILE A 62 -7.64 -4.14 -3.74
N ALA A 63 -6.91 -4.74 -2.80
CA ALA A 63 -6.97 -6.18 -2.55
C ALA A 63 -8.29 -6.61 -1.91
N LEU A 64 -8.98 -5.67 -1.24
CA LEU A 64 -10.28 -5.90 -0.60
C LEU A 64 -11.45 -5.40 -1.45
N ASP A 65 -11.19 -4.59 -2.48
CA ASP A 65 -12.19 -4.21 -3.47
C ASP A 65 -12.68 -5.44 -4.23
N GLY A 66 -14.00 -5.64 -4.25
CA GLY A 66 -14.63 -6.81 -4.87
C GLY A 66 -14.81 -8.04 -3.97
N VAL A 67 -14.13 -8.13 -2.83
CA VAL A 67 -14.24 -9.26 -1.88
C VAL A 67 -15.43 -9.10 -0.90
N ARG A 68 -16.24 -8.03 -1.04
CA ARG A 68 -17.21 -7.64 0.00
C ARG A 68 -18.30 -8.69 0.31
N LYS A 69 -18.11 -9.35 1.46
CA LYS A 69 -19.07 -9.29 2.58
C LYS A 69 -18.56 -8.53 3.81
N SER A 70 -17.31 -8.08 3.87
CA SER A 70 -16.80 -7.35 5.03
C SER A 70 -16.80 -5.84 4.78
N SER A 71 -17.84 -5.18 5.28
CA SER A 71 -17.93 -3.74 5.46
C SER A 71 -17.02 -3.34 6.62
N GLN A 72 -15.88 -2.66 6.38
CA GLN A 72 -15.20 -1.72 7.30
C GLN A 72 -13.76 -1.40 6.86
N MET A 73 -13.56 -0.92 5.64
CA MET A 73 -12.35 -0.13 5.37
C MET A 73 -12.71 1.35 5.25
N PRO A 74 -12.11 2.22 6.08
CA PRO A 74 -12.47 3.64 6.16
C PRO A 74 -11.96 4.48 4.98
N SER A 75 -11.27 3.90 3.99
CA SER A 75 -10.65 4.64 2.89
C SER A 75 -10.96 3.96 1.56
N ASN A 76 -11.62 4.70 0.66
CA ASN A 76 -11.82 4.28 -0.71
C ASN A 76 -10.47 4.19 -1.42
N SER A 77 -10.23 3.13 -2.20
CA SER A 77 -9.01 2.96 -3.00
C SER A 77 -8.82 4.15 -3.95
N ASP A 78 -9.90 4.73 -4.48
CA ASP A 78 -9.86 5.93 -5.32
C ASP A 78 -9.31 7.16 -4.60
N ASP A 79 -9.74 7.41 -3.36
CA ASP A 79 -9.31 8.57 -2.57
C ASP A 79 -7.81 8.47 -2.24
N LEU A 80 -7.36 7.28 -1.88
CA LEU A 80 -5.95 7.01 -1.62
C LEU A 80 -5.12 7.16 -2.90
N TRP A 81 -5.64 6.70 -4.04
CA TRP A 81 -4.98 6.88 -5.32
C TRP A 81 -4.86 8.36 -5.68
N GLN A 82 -5.91 9.16 -5.51
CA GLN A 82 -5.85 10.60 -5.76
C GLN A 82 -4.73 11.26 -4.94
N LEU A 83 -4.58 10.92 -3.66
CA LEU A 83 -3.49 11.45 -2.84
C LEU A 83 -2.10 11.11 -3.43
N LEU A 84 -1.92 9.87 -3.87
CA LEU A 84 -0.66 9.39 -4.45
C LEU A 84 -0.37 9.98 -5.83
N GLU A 85 -1.41 10.21 -6.63
CA GLU A 85 -1.31 10.79 -7.96
C GLU A 85 -0.83 12.24 -7.92
N HIS A 86 -1.30 13.02 -6.93
CA HIS A 86 -0.92 14.43 -6.77
C HIS A 86 0.53 14.63 -6.30
N LEU A 87 1.18 13.59 -5.76
CA LEU A 87 2.57 13.67 -5.36
C LEU A 87 3.48 13.78 -6.59
N PRO A 88 4.57 14.55 -6.53
CA PRO A 88 5.58 14.54 -7.59
C PRO A 88 6.18 13.14 -7.75
N TRP A 89 6.80 12.88 -8.89
CA TRP A 89 7.64 11.69 -9.02
C TRP A 89 8.89 11.86 -8.15
N PRO A 90 9.30 10.82 -7.40
CA PRO A 90 10.58 10.85 -6.70
C PRO A 90 11.73 11.16 -7.66
N ARG A 91 12.68 11.98 -7.20
CA ARG A 91 13.87 12.30 -7.98
C ARG A 91 14.79 11.08 -8.01
N SER A 92 15.43 10.85 -9.15
CA SER A 92 16.48 9.86 -9.27
C SER A 92 17.69 10.23 -8.40
N GLY A 93 18.22 9.27 -7.64
CA GLY A 93 19.42 9.46 -6.80
C GLY A 93 19.15 9.54 -5.29
N PRO A 94 20.20 9.70 -4.47
CA PRO A 94 20.06 9.81 -3.03
C PRO A 94 19.22 11.05 -2.63
N PRO A 95 18.61 11.05 -1.42
CA PRO A 95 17.91 12.24 -0.92
C PRO A 95 18.81 13.47 -0.98
N ALA A 96 18.23 14.63 -1.26
CA ALA A 96 18.96 15.88 -1.08
C ALA A 96 19.37 16.01 0.40
N GLU A 97 20.62 16.36 0.66
CA GLU A 97 21.06 16.72 2.00
C GLU A 97 20.15 17.82 2.54
N GLN A 98 19.61 17.64 3.75
CA GLN A 98 18.83 18.70 4.38
C GLN A 98 19.76 19.89 4.63
N PRO A 99 19.31 21.14 4.38
CA PRO A 99 20.09 22.30 4.75
C PRO A 99 20.25 22.31 6.28
N SER A 100 21.50 22.26 6.72
CA SER A 100 21.96 22.40 8.11
C SER A 100 21.75 23.81 8.66
#